data_AF-A0A1H7ACX8-F1
#
_entry.id   AF-A0A1H7ACX8-F1
#
_cell.length_a   1.000
_cell.length_b   1.000
_cell.length_c   1.000
_cell.angle_alpha   90.00
_cell.angle_beta   90.00
_cell.angle_gamma   90.00
#
_symmetry.space_group_name_H-M   'P 1'
#
loop_
_entity.id
_entity.type
_entity.pdbx_description
1 polymer ?
#
loop_
_entity_poly.entity_id
_entity_poly.type
_entity_poly.pdbx_seq_one_letter_code
_entity_poly.pdbx_strand_id
1 'polypeptide(L)'
;MSIAPSFVTPLRYPGGKGRLGAWLADLIQHNGLQSGCYVEPYAGGAGAAVYLLVNGYVDRIIINDADPVVYAFWWALLNETDRLVDLILSTPVTIETWHEQREVLLNEKVDDLTKLGFATFFLNRTNRSGIIKGGVIGGQSQEGKYKIDARYNKEGLAARVSRLAGLRERINLFNMDAMEFLEREIDRCSLIYLDPPYYKKGSQLYRNHYKPSDHAAIAERVKVLEVPWLVSYDNCAEIAELYSDVPGVEFSLHYSTHNSRPKAKELLFYGNIALHASPIMRR
;
A
#
# COMPACT_ATOMS: atom_id res chain seq x y z
N MET A 1 1.38 13.49 22.07
CA MET A 1 0.28 12.73 21.42
C MET A 1 0.70 11.27 21.32
N SER A 2 -0.22 10.33 21.56
CA SER A 2 0.08 8.89 21.40
C SER A 2 0.32 8.58 19.93
N ILE A 3 1.50 8.04 19.59
CA ILE A 3 1.84 7.61 18.22
C ILE A 3 0.89 6.47 17.85
N ALA A 4 0.15 6.62 16.75
CA ALA A 4 -0.71 5.56 16.25
C ALA A 4 0.16 4.33 15.89
N PRO A 5 -0.26 3.10 16.24
CA PRO A 5 0.52 1.90 15.93
C PRO A 5 0.66 1.70 14.42
N SER A 6 1.65 0.91 13.97
CA SER A 6 1.96 0.65 12.55
C SER A 6 0.82 0.04 11.71
N PHE A 7 -0.31 -0.33 12.31
CA PHE A 7 -1.48 -0.92 11.66
C PHE A 7 -2.68 0.05 11.60
N VAL A 8 -2.49 1.14 10.87
CA VAL A 8 -3.47 2.23 10.72
C VAL A 8 -4.42 2.06 9.53
N THR A 9 -4.00 1.36 8.47
CA THR A 9 -4.84 1.10 7.29
C THR A 9 -5.77 -0.11 7.53
N PRO A 10 -7.02 -0.10 7.02
CA PRO A 10 -7.90 -1.27 7.07
C PRO A 10 -7.39 -2.47 6.26
N LEU A 11 -6.68 -2.22 5.15
CA LEU A 11 -6.14 -3.27 4.28
C LEU A 11 -4.84 -3.88 4.82
N ARG A 12 -4.62 -5.16 4.51
CA ARG A 12 -3.35 -5.87 4.70
C ARG A 12 -2.73 -6.09 3.33
N TYR A 13 -1.74 -5.31 2.96
CA TYR A 13 -1.15 -5.41 1.63
C TYR A 13 0.19 -6.17 1.66
N PRO A 14 0.42 -7.16 0.78
CA PRO A 14 1.74 -7.73 0.57
C PRO A 14 2.76 -6.64 0.22
N GLY A 15 3.98 -6.73 0.74
CA GLY A 15 4.98 -5.67 0.56
C GLY A 15 4.73 -4.39 1.36
N GLY A 16 3.58 -4.28 2.06
CA GLY A 16 3.12 -3.06 2.71
C GLY A 16 4.16 -2.42 3.63
N LYS A 17 4.57 -1.21 3.26
CA LYS A 17 5.64 -0.44 3.92
C LYS A 17 5.17 0.36 5.13
N GLY A 18 4.03 0.02 5.75
CA GLY A 18 3.53 0.71 6.94
C GLY A 18 4.53 0.73 8.11
N ARG A 19 5.39 -0.29 8.22
CA ARG A 19 6.50 -0.33 9.19
C ARG A 19 7.68 0.58 8.86
N LEU A 20 7.79 1.03 7.61
CA LEU A 20 8.75 2.05 7.17
C LEU A 20 8.26 3.46 7.53
N GLY A 21 6.98 3.64 7.84
CA GLY A 21 6.37 4.94 8.15
C GLY A 21 7.10 5.74 9.23
N ALA A 22 7.61 5.08 10.28
CA ALA A 22 8.39 5.77 11.33
C ALA A 22 9.74 6.29 10.81
N TRP A 23 10.43 5.53 9.95
CA TRP A 23 11.68 5.99 9.34
C TRP A 23 11.42 7.09 8.30
N LEU A 24 10.33 6.99 7.52
CA LEU A 24 9.92 8.04 6.60
C LEU A 24 9.56 9.34 7.34
N ALA A 25 8.95 9.24 8.53
CA ALA A 25 8.67 10.39 9.37
C ALA A 25 9.96 11.12 9.79
N ASP A 26 10.96 10.36 10.28
CA ASP A 26 12.27 10.91 10.65
C ASP A 26 12.97 11.54 9.42
N LEU A 27 12.83 10.92 8.24
CA LEU A 27 13.37 11.43 6.97
C LEU A 27 12.70 12.74 6.53
N ILE A 28 11.37 12.81 6.59
CA ILE A 28 10.58 14.00 6.25
C ILE A 28 10.97 15.16 7.16
N GLN A 29 11.13 14.89 8.46
CA GLN A 29 11.56 15.90 9.43
C GLN A 29 12.99 16.40 9.16
N HIS A 30 13.92 15.48 8.87
CA HIS A 30 15.30 15.81 8.56
C HIS A 30 15.44 16.74 7.35
N ASN A 31 14.55 16.58 6.35
CA ASN A 31 14.59 17.36 5.11
C ASN A 31 13.63 18.56 5.11
N GLY A 32 12.96 18.87 6.24
CA GLY A 32 12.08 20.04 6.32
C GLY A 32 10.77 19.92 5.52
N LEU A 33 10.28 18.70 5.27
CA LEU A 33 9.13 18.42 4.39
C LEU A 33 7.80 18.26 5.16
N GLN A 34 7.73 18.65 6.43
CA GLN A 34 6.58 18.34 7.31
C GLN A 34 5.27 18.99 6.88
N SER A 35 5.32 20.18 6.26
CA SER A 35 4.15 20.88 5.72
C SER A 35 3.83 20.49 4.28
N GLY A 36 4.46 19.42 3.80
CA GLY A 36 4.36 18.94 2.42
C GLY A 36 3.28 17.89 2.21
N CYS A 37 3.27 17.36 1.00
CA CYS A 37 2.46 16.22 0.59
C CYS A 37 3.32 14.95 0.50
N TYR A 38 2.79 13.81 0.93
CA TYR A 38 3.45 12.52 0.68
C TYR A 38 2.68 11.71 -0.35
N VAL A 39 3.38 11.19 -1.35
CA VAL A 39 2.79 10.67 -2.58
C VAL A 39 3.20 9.22 -2.79
N GLU A 40 2.23 8.33 -2.96
CA GLU A 40 2.47 6.93 -3.34
C GLU A 40 1.82 6.63 -4.70
N PRO A 41 2.61 6.59 -5.79
CA PRO A 41 2.12 6.18 -7.11
C PRO A 41 1.65 4.72 -7.19
N TYR A 42 2.11 3.89 -6.24
CA TYR A 42 1.83 2.45 -6.12
C TYR A 42 1.32 2.14 -4.71
N ALA A 43 0.27 2.83 -4.28
CA ALA A 43 -0.10 2.87 -2.87
C ALA A 43 -0.51 1.52 -2.29
N GLY A 44 -1.25 0.69 -3.03
CA GLY A 44 -1.84 -0.54 -2.52
C GLY A 44 -2.67 -0.28 -1.25
N GLY A 45 -2.20 -0.78 -0.12
CA GLY A 45 -2.80 -0.54 1.20
C GLY A 45 -2.48 0.82 1.84
N ALA A 46 -1.65 1.67 1.22
CA ALA A 46 -1.21 3.01 1.64
C ALA A 46 -0.71 3.10 3.10
N GLY A 47 -0.05 2.05 3.58
CA GLY A 47 0.27 1.91 5.00
C GLY A 47 1.20 3.00 5.53
N ALA A 48 2.22 3.39 4.74
CA ALA A 48 3.14 4.46 5.12
C ALA A 48 2.49 5.84 4.99
N ALA A 49 1.82 6.12 3.86
CA ALA A 49 1.08 7.36 3.66
C ALA A 49 0.10 7.64 4.81
N VAL A 50 -0.74 6.67 5.16
CA VAL A 50 -1.71 6.81 6.26
C VAL A 50 -1.02 7.01 7.61
N TYR A 51 0.09 6.30 7.85
CA TYR A 51 0.85 6.48 9.10
C TYR A 51 1.36 7.93 9.23
N LEU A 52 1.92 8.47 8.15
CA LEU A 52 2.44 9.84 8.13
C LEU A 52 1.32 10.86 8.35
N LEU A 53 0.19 10.69 7.65
CA LEU A 53 -0.96 11.59 7.75
C LEU A 53 -1.56 11.61 9.16
N VAL A 54 -1.86 10.42 9.71
CA VAL A 54 -2.62 10.31 10.96
C VAL A 54 -1.82 10.76 12.18
N ASN A 55 -0.50 10.74 12.08
CA ASN A 55 0.42 11.23 13.12
C ASN A 55 0.86 12.69 12.87
N GLY A 56 0.39 13.34 11.81
CA GLY A 56 0.69 14.74 11.52
C GLY A 56 2.11 15.01 11.04
N TYR A 57 2.77 14.03 10.41
CA TYR A 57 4.08 14.23 9.79
C TYR A 57 4.01 14.91 8.42
N VAL A 58 2.84 14.89 7.79
CA VAL A 58 2.54 15.55 6.51
C VAL A 58 1.15 16.16 6.55
N ASP A 59 0.95 17.23 5.78
CA ASP A 59 -0.34 17.91 5.72
C ASP A 59 -1.34 17.15 4.84
N ARG A 60 -0.87 16.53 3.75
CA ARG A 60 -1.71 15.79 2.81
C ARG A 60 -1.01 14.54 2.32
N ILE A 61 -1.80 13.60 1.81
CA ILE A 61 -1.29 12.45 1.06
C ILE A 61 -1.99 12.33 -0.29
N ILE A 62 -1.24 11.84 -1.27
CA ILE A 62 -1.79 11.39 -2.55
C ILE A 62 -1.63 9.88 -2.63
N ILE A 63 -2.74 9.19 -2.83
CA ILE A 63 -2.84 7.75 -3.04
C ILE A 63 -3.17 7.53 -4.52
N ASN A 64 -2.28 6.89 -5.26
CA ASN A 64 -2.57 6.38 -6.60
C ASN A 64 -2.35 4.88 -6.63
N ASP A 65 -3.25 4.15 -7.28
CA ASP A 65 -3.03 2.75 -7.62
C ASP A 65 -3.76 2.44 -8.93
N ALA A 66 -3.08 1.78 -9.86
CA ALA A 66 -3.66 1.40 -11.15
C ALA A 66 -4.67 0.24 -11.01
N ASP A 67 -4.61 -0.55 -9.93
CA ASP A 67 -5.54 -1.66 -9.73
C ASP A 67 -6.94 -1.14 -9.36
N PRO A 68 -7.95 -1.32 -10.24
CA PRO A 68 -9.28 -0.74 -10.05
C PRO A 68 -9.96 -1.25 -8.77
N VAL A 69 -9.63 -2.44 -8.28
CA VAL A 69 -10.27 -2.98 -7.08
C VAL A 69 -9.68 -2.36 -5.80
N VAL A 70 -8.39 -2.00 -5.83
CA VAL A 70 -7.74 -1.23 -4.75
C VAL A 70 -8.28 0.19 -4.73
N TYR A 71 -8.39 0.82 -5.92
CA TYR A 71 -9.02 2.13 -6.04
C TYR A 71 -10.47 2.12 -5.53
N ALA A 72 -11.28 1.13 -5.93
CA ALA A 72 -12.67 1.01 -5.50
C ALA A 72 -12.81 0.96 -3.97
N PHE A 73 -11.90 0.27 -3.28
CA PHE A 73 -11.87 0.26 -1.82
C PHE A 73 -11.62 1.67 -1.24
N TRP A 74 -10.58 2.36 -1.69
CA TRP A 74 -10.27 3.71 -1.21
C TRP A 74 -11.38 4.69 -1.55
N TRP A 75 -11.95 4.59 -2.75
CA TRP A 75 -13.06 5.40 -3.19
C TRP A 75 -14.27 5.20 -2.27
N ALA A 76 -14.64 3.94 -1.99
CA ALA A 76 -15.73 3.61 -1.08
C ALA A 76 -15.47 4.14 0.34
N LEU A 77 -14.24 4.02 0.84
CA LEU A 77 -13.85 4.54 2.15
C LEU A 77 -14.02 6.06 2.24
N LEU A 78 -13.66 6.81 1.20
CA LEU A 78 -13.64 8.27 1.22
C LEU A 78 -14.99 8.91 0.84
N ASN A 79 -15.75 8.27 -0.06
CA ASN A 79 -16.95 8.85 -0.68
C ASN A 79 -18.26 8.20 -0.23
N GLU A 80 -18.22 6.91 0.16
CA GLU A 80 -19.40 6.11 0.52
C GLU A 80 -19.17 5.42 1.89
N THR A 81 -18.59 6.17 2.83
CA THR A 81 -18.07 5.65 4.10
C THR A 81 -19.12 4.90 4.90
N ASP A 82 -20.31 5.49 5.09
CA ASP A 82 -21.37 4.90 5.91
C ASP A 82 -21.83 3.57 5.31
N ARG A 83 -22.04 3.55 3.99
CA ARG A 83 -22.41 2.34 3.26
C ARG A 83 -21.34 1.26 3.35
N LEU A 84 -20.06 1.62 3.27
CA LEU A 84 -18.96 0.66 3.45
C LEU A 84 -18.90 0.13 4.89
N VAL A 85 -19.09 1.00 5.89
CA VAL A 85 -19.11 0.63 7.31
C VAL A 85 -20.27 -0.33 7.60
N ASP A 86 -21.45 -0.04 7.08
CA ASP A 86 -22.63 -0.90 7.22
C ASP A 86 -22.35 -2.30 6.64
N LEU A 87 -21.81 -2.37 5.42
CA LEU A 87 -21.42 -3.65 4.81
C LEU A 87 -20.43 -4.43 5.69
N ILE A 88 -19.43 -3.76 6.29
CA ILE A 88 -18.44 -4.40 7.18
C ILE A 88 -19.11 -4.98 8.43
N LEU A 89 -20.05 -4.25 9.02
CA LEU A 89 -20.71 -4.63 10.27
C LEU A 89 -21.78 -5.71 10.03
N SER A 90 -22.61 -5.57 9.00
CA SER A 90 -23.77 -6.43 8.77
C SER A 90 -23.45 -7.76 8.10
N THR A 91 -22.41 -7.81 7.25
CA THR A 91 -22.14 -8.98 6.42
C THR A 91 -21.60 -10.16 7.24
N PRO A 92 -22.22 -11.35 7.18
CA PRO A 92 -21.67 -12.55 7.82
C PRO A 92 -20.29 -12.93 7.28
N VAL A 93 -19.40 -13.48 8.12
CA VAL A 93 -18.06 -13.91 7.69
C VAL A 93 -18.04 -15.42 7.51
N THR A 94 -18.62 -15.89 6.41
CA THR A 94 -18.74 -17.33 6.10
C THR A 94 -18.09 -17.70 4.77
N ILE A 95 -17.97 -18.99 4.48
CA ILE A 95 -17.42 -19.47 3.21
C ILE A 95 -18.34 -19.10 2.03
N GLU A 96 -19.65 -19.14 2.24
CA GLU A 96 -20.66 -18.74 1.26
C GLU A 96 -20.46 -17.27 0.86
N THR A 97 -20.39 -16.37 1.86
CA THR A 97 -20.10 -14.96 1.61
C THR A 97 -18.74 -14.77 0.93
N TRP A 98 -17.73 -15.56 1.28
CA TRP A 98 -16.43 -15.52 0.61
C TRP A 98 -16.52 -15.85 -0.88
N HIS A 99 -17.32 -16.86 -1.26
CA HIS A 99 -17.57 -17.16 -2.67
C HIS A 99 -18.33 -16.02 -3.37
N GLU A 100 -19.37 -15.47 -2.74
CA GLU A 100 -20.10 -14.31 -3.28
C GLU A 100 -19.17 -13.12 -3.55
N GLN A 101 -18.33 -12.75 -2.59
CA GLN A 101 -17.38 -11.64 -2.76
C GLN A 101 -16.32 -11.94 -3.83
N ARG A 102 -15.94 -13.21 -4.01
CA ARG A 102 -15.07 -13.61 -5.13
C ARG A 102 -15.73 -13.43 -6.47
N GLU A 103 -16.99 -13.79 -6.61
CA GLU A 103 -17.74 -13.59 -7.85
C GLU A 103 -17.88 -12.09 -8.17
N VAL A 104 -18.13 -11.25 -7.17
CA VAL A 104 -18.12 -9.77 -7.35
C VAL A 104 -16.77 -9.30 -7.87
N LEU A 105 -15.65 -9.78 -7.32
CA LEU A 105 -14.31 -9.36 -7.74
C LEU A 105 -13.89 -9.87 -9.13
N LEU A 106 -14.45 -11.00 -9.58
CA LEU A 106 -14.20 -11.58 -10.90
C LEU A 106 -15.10 -10.99 -11.98
N ASN A 107 -16.21 -10.37 -11.60
CA ASN A 107 -17.14 -9.76 -12.54
C ASN A 107 -16.60 -8.41 -13.05
N GLU A 108 -16.19 -8.37 -14.31
CA GLU A 108 -15.66 -7.17 -14.97
C GLU A 108 -16.71 -6.06 -15.19
N LYS A 109 -17.99 -6.32 -14.92
CA LYS A 109 -19.12 -5.39 -15.12
C LYS A 109 -19.68 -4.80 -13.83
N VAL A 110 -18.92 -4.82 -12.72
CA VAL A 110 -19.40 -4.23 -11.47
C VAL A 110 -19.26 -2.72 -11.53
N ASP A 111 -20.36 -2.04 -11.83
CA ASP A 111 -20.42 -0.57 -11.89
C ASP A 111 -20.48 0.08 -10.49
N ASP A 112 -20.80 -0.70 -9.46
CA ASP A 112 -20.93 -0.23 -8.07
C ASP A 112 -19.59 -0.32 -7.33
N LEU A 113 -18.85 0.80 -7.31
CA LEU A 113 -17.53 0.89 -6.66
C LEU A 113 -17.58 0.53 -5.17
N THR A 114 -18.67 0.81 -4.45
CA THR A 114 -18.78 0.45 -3.03
C THR A 114 -18.85 -1.06 -2.86
N LYS A 115 -19.60 -1.77 -3.71
CA LYS A 115 -19.65 -3.25 -3.68
C LYS A 115 -18.30 -3.85 -4.06
N LEU A 116 -17.65 -3.33 -5.10
CA LEU A 116 -16.32 -3.80 -5.51
C LEU A 116 -15.26 -3.53 -4.42
N GLY A 117 -15.30 -2.35 -3.82
CA GLY A 117 -14.43 -1.96 -2.71
C GLY A 117 -14.65 -2.82 -1.46
N PHE A 118 -15.91 -3.11 -1.13
CA PHE A 118 -16.24 -4.04 -0.04
C PHE A 118 -15.76 -5.47 -0.33
N ALA A 119 -16.00 -6.01 -1.53
CA ALA A 119 -15.51 -7.34 -1.90
C ALA A 119 -13.99 -7.43 -1.81
N THR A 120 -13.28 -6.40 -2.28
CA THR A 120 -11.83 -6.27 -2.18
C THR A 120 -11.36 -6.31 -0.73
N PHE A 121 -11.98 -5.48 0.11
CA PHE A 121 -11.70 -5.44 1.54
C PHE A 121 -12.00 -6.78 2.22
N PHE A 122 -13.15 -7.39 1.93
CA PHE A 122 -13.58 -8.64 2.54
C PHE A 122 -12.55 -9.73 2.27
N LEU A 123 -12.23 -9.95 0.99
CA LEU A 123 -11.24 -10.93 0.57
C LEU A 123 -9.86 -10.61 1.13
N ASN A 124 -9.45 -9.35 1.17
CA ASN A 124 -8.19 -8.95 1.80
C ASN A 124 -8.13 -9.36 3.28
N ARG A 125 -9.22 -9.22 4.03
CA ARG A 125 -9.25 -9.58 5.46
C ARG A 125 -9.41 -11.07 5.70
N THR A 126 -10.06 -11.80 4.80
CA THR A 126 -10.33 -13.24 4.95
C THR A 126 -9.32 -14.14 4.24
N ASN A 127 -8.48 -13.61 3.36
CA ASN A 127 -7.47 -14.38 2.64
C ASN A 127 -6.12 -14.46 3.34
N ARG A 128 -5.40 -15.54 3.06
CA ARG A 128 -4.04 -15.76 3.56
C ARG A 128 -3.14 -14.60 3.15
N SER A 129 -2.42 -14.07 4.14
CA SER A 129 -1.47 -12.95 3.97
C SER A 129 -2.07 -11.65 3.43
N GLY A 130 -3.40 -11.52 3.31
CA GLY A 130 -4.01 -10.33 2.71
C GLY A 130 -3.95 -10.27 1.19
N ILE A 131 -3.58 -11.38 0.53
CA ILE A 131 -3.53 -11.45 -0.93
C ILE A 131 -4.96 -11.53 -1.45
N ILE A 132 -5.41 -10.53 -2.21
CA ILE A 132 -6.79 -10.44 -2.73
C ILE A 132 -7.15 -11.66 -3.60
N LYS A 133 -6.22 -12.10 -4.46
CA LYS A 133 -6.35 -13.33 -5.27
C LYS A 133 -5.98 -14.63 -4.52
N GLY A 134 -5.65 -14.54 -3.24
CA GLY A 134 -5.20 -15.67 -2.43
C GLY A 134 -6.34 -16.60 -2.01
N GLY A 135 -5.97 -17.71 -1.37
CA GLY A 135 -6.95 -18.61 -0.74
C GLY A 135 -7.42 -18.11 0.63
N VAL A 136 -8.61 -18.55 1.03
CA VAL A 136 -9.20 -18.25 2.34
C VAL A 136 -8.33 -18.76 3.51
N ILE A 137 -8.27 -17.99 4.60
CA ILE A 137 -7.67 -18.43 5.86
C ILE A 137 -8.44 -19.67 6.35
N GLY A 138 -7.72 -20.69 6.83
CA GLY A 138 -8.33 -21.95 7.26
C GLY A 138 -8.58 -22.97 6.14
N GLY A 139 -8.45 -22.56 4.86
CA GLY A 139 -8.80 -23.42 3.72
C GLY A 139 -10.31 -23.50 3.47
N GLN A 140 -10.74 -23.99 2.31
CA GLN A 140 -12.17 -23.99 1.94
C GLN A 140 -13.01 -24.82 2.91
N SER A 141 -12.52 -25.98 3.37
CA SER A 141 -13.15 -26.79 4.41
C SER A 141 -13.05 -26.21 5.83
N GLN A 142 -12.39 -25.05 6.00
CA GLN A 142 -12.17 -24.39 7.29
C GLN A 142 -11.53 -25.30 8.35
N GLU A 143 -10.66 -26.24 7.98
CA GLU A 143 -10.01 -27.18 8.90
C GLU A 143 -8.72 -26.62 9.52
N GLY A 144 -8.17 -25.54 8.98
CA GLY A 144 -6.95 -24.93 9.49
C GLY A 144 -7.08 -24.38 10.93
N LYS A 145 -5.93 -24.19 11.58
CA LYS A 145 -5.81 -23.64 12.94
C LYS A 145 -6.51 -22.30 13.12
N TYR A 146 -6.40 -21.41 12.12
CA TYR A 146 -7.10 -20.14 12.07
C TYR A 146 -8.24 -20.25 11.07
N LYS A 147 -9.40 -19.69 11.43
CA LYS A 147 -10.60 -19.66 10.57
C LYS A 147 -10.69 -18.36 9.77
N ILE A 148 -11.65 -18.29 8.87
CA ILE A 148 -11.90 -17.17 7.95
C ILE A 148 -11.96 -15.80 8.66
N ASP A 149 -12.52 -15.76 9.86
CA ASP A 149 -12.75 -14.58 10.67
C ASP A 149 -11.56 -14.16 11.54
N ALA A 150 -10.46 -14.94 11.57
CA ALA A 150 -9.33 -14.72 12.48
C ALA A 150 -8.66 -13.33 12.32
N ARG A 151 -8.94 -12.63 11.22
CA ARG A 151 -8.49 -11.26 10.93
C ARG A 151 -9.65 -10.33 10.59
N TYR A 152 -10.89 -10.66 10.89
CA TYR A 152 -12.09 -9.86 10.59
C TYR A 152 -12.77 -9.35 11.86
N ASN A 153 -12.06 -8.54 12.66
CA ASN A 153 -12.68 -7.80 13.77
C ASN A 153 -13.50 -6.65 13.18
N LYS A 154 -14.83 -6.83 13.09
CA LYS A 154 -15.75 -5.92 12.42
C LYS A 154 -15.67 -4.50 12.98
N GLU A 155 -15.83 -4.36 14.29
CA GLU A 155 -15.91 -3.07 14.97
C GLU A 155 -14.59 -2.30 14.83
N GLY A 156 -13.47 -2.99 15.05
CA GLY A 156 -12.14 -2.38 14.90
C GLY A 156 -11.78 -2.04 13.46
N LEU A 157 -12.35 -2.72 12.47
CA LEU A 157 -12.15 -2.40 11.06
C LEU A 157 -13.03 -1.22 10.62
N ALA A 158 -14.32 -1.22 10.99
CA ALA A 158 -15.24 -0.11 10.77
C ALA A 158 -14.73 1.20 11.42
N ALA A 159 -14.19 1.11 12.64
CA ALA A 159 -13.60 2.27 13.32
C ALA A 159 -12.38 2.84 12.58
N ARG A 160 -11.54 1.98 11.96
CA ARG A 160 -10.40 2.45 11.13
C ARG A 160 -10.90 3.16 9.87
N VAL A 161 -11.90 2.59 9.19
CA VAL A 161 -12.53 3.20 8.01
C VAL A 161 -13.08 4.59 8.36
N SER A 162 -13.90 4.66 9.41
CA SER A 162 -14.51 5.92 9.86
C SER A 162 -13.48 6.98 10.26
N ARG A 163 -12.41 6.58 10.96
CA ARG A 163 -11.32 7.49 11.34
C ARG A 163 -10.61 8.09 10.12
N LEU A 164 -10.36 7.30 9.09
CA LEU A 164 -9.69 7.78 7.87
C LEU A 164 -10.63 8.65 7.02
N ALA A 165 -11.91 8.32 6.96
CA ALA A 165 -12.90 9.16 6.29
C ALA A 165 -12.98 10.57 6.91
N GLY A 166 -12.79 10.69 8.23
CA GLY A 166 -12.66 11.98 8.92
C GLY A 166 -11.46 12.83 8.48
N LEU A 167 -10.51 12.27 7.72
CA LEU A 167 -9.35 12.96 7.15
C LEU A 167 -9.43 13.11 5.62
N ARG A 168 -10.60 12.84 4.99
CA ARG A 168 -10.75 12.81 3.53
C ARG A 168 -10.26 14.06 2.80
N GLU A 169 -10.43 15.25 3.39
CA GLU A 169 -9.97 16.52 2.79
C GLU A 169 -8.44 16.63 2.67
N ARG A 170 -7.71 15.74 3.36
CA ARG A 170 -6.25 15.63 3.34
C ARG A 170 -5.76 14.42 2.53
N ILE A 171 -6.66 13.73 1.82
CA ILE A 171 -6.37 12.53 1.02
C ILE A 171 -6.86 12.77 -0.40
N ASN A 172 -5.95 12.80 -1.36
CA ASN A 172 -6.29 12.81 -2.77
C ASN A 172 -6.12 11.39 -3.34
N LEU A 173 -7.13 10.92 -4.08
CA LEU A 173 -7.17 9.56 -4.62
C LEU A 173 -7.18 9.59 -6.16
N PHE A 174 -6.35 8.76 -6.77
CA PHE A 174 -6.26 8.58 -8.22
C PHE A 174 -6.24 7.09 -8.61
N ASN A 175 -6.71 6.80 -9.82
CA ASN A 175 -6.62 5.49 -10.46
C ASN A 175 -5.99 5.64 -11.84
N MET A 176 -4.69 5.95 -11.85
CA MET A 176 -3.92 6.19 -13.07
C MET A 176 -2.77 5.19 -13.15
N ASP A 177 -2.30 4.92 -14.38
CA ASP A 177 -0.98 4.33 -14.55
C ASP A 177 0.08 5.23 -13.89
N ALA A 178 1.10 4.62 -13.29
CA ALA A 178 2.09 5.37 -12.54
C ALA A 178 2.93 6.31 -13.43
N MET A 179 3.21 5.95 -14.68
CA MET A 179 3.92 6.85 -15.60
C MET A 179 3.08 8.08 -15.91
N GLU A 180 1.80 7.88 -16.26
CA GLU A 180 0.85 8.97 -16.51
C GLU A 180 0.65 9.84 -15.25
N PHE A 181 0.57 9.20 -14.08
CA PHE A 181 0.45 9.91 -12.80
C PHE A 181 1.66 10.81 -12.54
N LEU A 182 2.87 10.33 -12.81
CA LEU A 182 4.11 11.08 -12.59
C LEU A 182 4.26 12.26 -13.55
N GLU A 183 3.55 12.33 -14.68
CA GLU A 183 3.54 13.51 -15.57
C GLU A 183 2.82 14.72 -14.98
N ARG A 184 2.02 14.52 -13.93
CA ARG A 184 1.29 15.59 -13.28
C ARG A 184 2.21 16.51 -12.50
N GLU A 185 1.77 17.75 -12.33
CA GLU A 185 2.43 18.68 -11.42
C GLU A 185 2.28 18.18 -9.97
N ILE A 186 3.42 17.99 -9.31
CA ILE A 186 3.52 17.60 -7.91
C ILE A 186 4.29 18.71 -7.20
N ASP A 187 3.73 19.22 -6.11
CA ASP A 187 4.32 20.31 -5.35
C ASP A 187 5.76 19.98 -4.93
N ARG A 188 6.67 20.96 -5.04
CA ARG A 188 8.09 20.78 -4.73
C ARG A 188 8.39 20.38 -3.28
N CYS A 189 7.49 20.69 -2.35
CA CYS A 189 7.59 20.26 -0.96
C CYS A 189 7.10 18.82 -0.73
N SER A 190 6.84 18.05 -1.79
CA SER A 190 6.34 16.68 -1.68
C SER A 190 7.46 15.66 -1.62
N LEU A 191 7.23 14.57 -0.88
CA LEU A 191 8.05 13.35 -0.97
C LEU A 191 7.28 12.30 -1.76
N ILE A 192 7.84 11.84 -2.88
CA ILE A 192 7.31 10.72 -3.65
C ILE A 192 8.00 9.43 -3.20
N TYR A 193 7.21 8.44 -2.79
CA TYR A 193 7.68 7.10 -2.51
C TYR A 193 7.09 6.11 -3.50
N LEU A 194 7.95 5.54 -4.35
CA LEU A 194 7.59 4.55 -5.34
C LEU A 194 7.98 3.16 -4.83
N ASP A 195 7.02 2.25 -4.86
CA ASP A 195 7.23 0.82 -4.58
C ASP A 195 6.61 0.00 -5.73
N PRO A 196 7.20 0.04 -6.93
CA PRO A 196 6.65 -0.64 -8.09
C PRO A 196 6.57 -2.17 -7.88
N PRO A 197 5.82 -2.90 -8.72
CA PRO A 197 5.83 -4.36 -8.70
C PRO A 197 7.26 -4.92 -8.71
N TYR A 198 7.55 -5.99 -7.95
CA TYR A 198 8.90 -6.55 -7.89
C TYR A 198 9.32 -7.18 -9.21
N TYR A 199 10.60 -7.04 -9.57
CA TYR A 199 11.15 -7.54 -10.83
C TYR A 199 11.02 -9.06 -10.93
N LYS A 200 11.40 -9.81 -9.88
CA LYS A 200 11.35 -11.28 -9.89
C LYS A 200 10.05 -11.85 -9.33
N LYS A 201 9.49 -11.21 -8.31
CA LYS A 201 8.35 -11.74 -7.54
C LYS A 201 7.02 -11.06 -7.85
N GLY A 202 7.02 -10.05 -8.71
CA GLY A 202 5.82 -9.26 -9.01
C GLY A 202 4.68 -10.15 -9.49
N SER A 203 4.99 -11.22 -10.22
CA SER A 203 3.97 -12.06 -10.81
C SER A 203 3.11 -12.92 -9.90
N GLN A 204 3.62 -13.19 -8.71
CA GLN A 204 2.92 -13.95 -7.70
C GLN A 204 2.15 -13.06 -6.72
N LEU A 205 2.46 -11.76 -6.68
CA LEU A 205 2.01 -10.85 -5.62
C LEU A 205 1.00 -9.81 -6.12
N TYR A 206 1.14 -9.33 -7.36
CA TYR A 206 0.36 -8.22 -7.89
C TYR A 206 -0.53 -8.64 -9.07
N ARG A 207 -1.59 -7.87 -9.33
CA ARG A 207 -2.47 -8.08 -10.48
C ARG A 207 -1.86 -7.56 -11.77
N ASN A 208 -1.06 -6.50 -11.68
CA ASN A 208 -0.36 -5.85 -12.79
C ASN A 208 1.11 -6.29 -12.78
N HIS A 209 1.62 -6.68 -13.94
CA HIS A 209 2.95 -7.25 -14.11
C HIS A 209 3.80 -6.31 -14.95
N TYR A 210 4.93 -5.89 -14.40
CA TYR A 210 5.90 -5.12 -15.15
C TYR A 210 6.84 -6.05 -15.92
N LYS A 211 7.14 -5.66 -17.15
CA LYS A 211 8.22 -6.19 -17.98
C LYS A 211 9.51 -5.42 -17.67
N PRO A 212 10.69 -5.96 -18.04
CA PRO A 212 11.95 -5.24 -17.87
C PRO A 212 11.95 -3.82 -18.47
N SER A 213 11.27 -3.61 -19.60
CA SER A 213 11.09 -2.28 -20.22
C SER A 213 10.33 -1.31 -19.33
N ASP A 214 9.34 -1.78 -18.58
CA ASP A 214 8.49 -0.93 -17.73
C ASP A 214 9.29 -0.45 -16.51
N HIS A 215 10.15 -1.33 -15.96
CA HIS A 215 11.10 -0.96 -14.91
C HIS A 215 12.11 0.09 -15.38
N ALA A 216 12.65 -0.06 -16.59
CA ALA A 216 13.56 0.91 -17.18
C ALA A 216 12.86 2.27 -17.40
N ALA A 217 11.64 2.27 -17.94
CA ALA A 217 10.86 3.49 -18.14
C ALA A 217 10.62 4.25 -16.83
N ILE A 218 10.28 3.55 -15.74
CA ILE A 218 10.13 4.16 -14.42
C ILE A 218 11.45 4.72 -13.90
N ALA A 219 12.56 4.00 -14.06
CA ALA A 219 13.87 4.48 -13.62
C ALA A 219 14.23 5.81 -14.30
N GLU A 220 14.09 5.87 -15.64
CA GLU A 220 14.35 7.09 -16.40
C GLU A 220 13.41 8.23 -15.99
N ARG A 221 12.11 7.93 -15.79
CA ARG A 221 11.13 8.94 -15.38
C ARG A 221 11.42 9.52 -14.00
N VAL A 222 11.80 8.68 -13.04
CA VAL A 222 12.05 9.09 -11.65
C VAL A 222 13.32 9.94 -11.55
N LYS A 223 14.38 9.58 -12.28
CA LYS A 223 15.66 10.31 -12.25
C LYS A 223 15.55 11.78 -12.67
N VAL A 224 14.59 12.11 -13.54
CA VAL A 224 14.37 13.48 -14.01
C VAL A 224 13.38 14.28 -13.16
N LEU A 225 12.85 13.71 -12.07
CA LEU A 225 12.00 14.44 -11.14
C LEU A 225 12.82 15.51 -10.40
N GLU A 226 12.26 16.71 -10.26
CA GLU A 226 12.87 17.80 -9.47
C GLU A 226 12.47 17.77 -7.99
N VAL A 227 11.49 16.93 -7.65
CA VAL A 227 10.98 16.79 -6.27
C VAL A 227 11.74 15.69 -5.51
N PRO A 228 11.78 15.72 -4.17
CA PRO A 228 12.29 14.62 -3.35
C PRO A 228 11.61 13.29 -3.69
N TRP A 229 12.41 12.27 -3.99
CA TRP A 229 11.88 10.95 -4.34
C TRP A 229 12.70 9.80 -3.74
N LEU A 230 11.99 8.69 -3.55
CA LEU A 230 12.50 7.40 -3.08
C LEU A 230 11.88 6.29 -3.94
N VAL A 231 12.69 5.31 -4.35
CA VAL A 231 12.24 4.09 -5.05
C VAL A 231 12.73 2.87 -4.30
N SER A 232 11.85 1.93 -3.97
CA SER A 232 12.25 0.60 -3.47
C SER A 232 11.96 -0.54 -4.42
N TYR A 233 12.83 -1.55 -4.40
CA TYR A 233 12.73 -2.76 -5.22
C TYR A 233 13.26 -4.00 -4.50
N ASP A 234 12.95 -5.18 -5.04
CA ASP A 234 13.69 -6.39 -4.69
C ASP A 234 15.17 -6.26 -5.08
N ASN A 235 16.07 -6.79 -4.24
CA ASN A 235 17.49 -6.76 -4.58
C ASN A 235 17.79 -7.74 -5.74
N CYS A 236 17.97 -7.19 -6.93
CA CYS A 236 18.50 -7.90 -8.10
C CYS A 236 19.47 -7.01 -8.91
N ALA A 237 20.34 -7.67 -9.68
CA ALA A 237 21.36 -6.99 -10.48
C ALA A 237 20.73 -6.11 -11.57
N GLU A 238 19.61 -6.57 -12.14
CA GLU A 238 18.89 -5.86 -13.19
C GLU A 238 18.40 -4.49 -12.71
N ILE A 239 17.84 -4.41 -11.49
CA ILE A 239 17.42 -3.13 -10.91
C ILE A 239 18.64 -2.31 -10.47
N ALA A 240 19.67 -2.93 -9.90
CA ALA A 240 20.88 -2.20 -9.49
C ALA A 240 21.55 -1.49 -10.66
N GLU A 241 21.57 -2.11 -11.84
CA GLU A 241 22.10 -1.53 -13.08
C GLU A 241 21.29 -0.29 -13.52
N LEU A 242 19.96 -0.38 -13.48
CA LEU A 242 19.07 0.72 -13.87
C LEU A 242 19.24 1.99 -13.04
N TYR A 243 19.73 1.88 -11.80
CA TYR A 243 19.93 3.00 -10.87
C TYR A 243 21.40 3.19 -10.48
N SER A 244 22.33 2.69 -11.29
CA SER A 244 23.78 2.72 -11.01
C SER A 244 24.38 4.12 -10.91
N ASP A 245 23.71 5.11 -11.48
CA ASP A 245 24.08 6.52 -11.54
C ASP A 245 23.45 7.38 -10.42
N VAL A 246 22.65 6.79 -9.54
CA VAL A 246 22.02 7.49 -8.42
C VAL A 246 22.41 6.89 -7.06
N PRO A 247 22.34 7.67 -5.98
CA PRO A 247 22.54 7.15 -4.63
C PRO A 247 21.56 6.02 -4.29
N GLY A 248 22.08 4.96 -3.68
CA GLY A 248 21.27 3.81 -3.25
C GLY A 248 21.82 3.14 -2.00
N VAL A 249 20.93 2.47 -1.26
CA VAL A 249 21.27 1.70 -0.06
C VAL A 249 20.54 0.36 -0.06
N GLU A 250 21.20 -0.68 0.46
CA GLU A 250 20.55 -1.94 0.79
C GLU A 250 19.90 -1.86 2.18
N PHE A 251 18.70 -2.43 2.31
CA PHE A 251 18.06 -2.59 3.61
C PHE A 251 17.34 -3.94 3.72
N SER A 252 17.15 -4.40 4.96
CA SER A 252 16.57 -5.72 5.23
C SER A 252 15.16 -5.62 5.77
N LEU A 253 14.27 -6.44 5.21
CA LEU A 253 12.89 -6.52 5.66
C LEU A 253 12.64 -7.68 6.62
N HIS A 254 12.14 -7.35 7.81
CA HIS A 254 11.59 -8.33 8.74
C HIS A 254 10.13 -8.64 8.38
N TYR A 255 9.92 -9.38 7.28
CA TYR A 255 8.59 -9.75 6.80
C TYR A 255 7.78 -10.65 7.75
N SER A 256 8.42 -11.31 8.72
CA SER A 256 7.72 -12.21 9.64
C SER A 256 8.27 -12.19 11.06
N THR A 257 7.40 -12.51 12.01
CA THR A 257 7.73 -12.76 13.43
C THR A 257 8.46 -14.10 13.65
N HIS A 258 8.61 -14.93 12.62
CA HIS A 258 9.39 -16.16 12.69
C HIS A 258 10.86 -15.86 12.34
N ASN A 259 11.74 -16.04 13.33
CA ASN A 259 13.19 -15.83 13.22
C ASN A 259 13.90 -16.75 12.19
N SER A 260 13.19 -17.70 11.57
CA SER A 260 13.76 -18.75 10.71
C SER A 260 13.66 -18.49 9.20
N ARG A 261 13.04 -17.38 8.74
CA ARG A 261 12.98 -17.04 7.31
C ARG A 261 14.13 -16.09 6.93
N PRO A 262 14.74 -16.26 5.74
CA PRO A 262 15.83 -15.40 5.29
C PRO A 262 15.35 -13.93 5.23
N LYS A 263 16.22 -13.03 5.69
CA LYS A 263 16.01 -11.58 5.53
C LYS A 263 15.93 -11.29 4.04
N ALA A 264 14.77 -10.86 3.56
CA ALA A 264 14.69 -10.34 2.20
C ALA A 264 15.42 -9.00 2.20
N LYS A 265 16.42 -8.88 1.33
CA LYS A 265 17.11 -7.62 1.09
C LYS A 265 16.38 -6.87 -0.02
N GLU A 266 16.22 -5.58 0.19
CA GLU A 266 15.65 -4.64 -0.77
C GLU A 266 16.66 -3.53 -1.06
N LEU A 267 16.52 -2.94 -2.23
CA LEU A 267 17.27 -1.77 -2.64
C LEU A 267 16.38 -0.54 -2.47
N LEU A 268 16.94 0.54 -1.94
CA LEU A 268 16.31 1.86 -1.91
C LEU A 268 17.20 2.85 -2.66
N PHE A 269 16.68 3.46 -3.71
CA PHE A 269 17.32 4.55 -4.45
C PHE A 269 16.63 5.86 -4.15
N TYR A 270 17.35 6.97 -4.25
CA TYR A 270 16.82 8.28 -3.86
C TYR A 270 17.47 9.43 -4.61
N GLY A 271 16.73 10.53 -4.74
CA GLY A 271 17.20 11.77 -5.35
C GLY A 271 16.49 12.99 -4.76
N ASN A 272 17.16 14.14 -4.84
CA ASN A 272 16.71 15.42 -4.26
C ASN A 272 16.37 15.35 -2.76
N ILE A 273 16.98 14.41 -2.04
CA ILE A 273 16.74 14.17 -0.61
C ILE A 273 18.01 13.65 0.07
N ALA A 274 18.21 14.03 1.33
CA ALA A 274 19.29 13.52 2.16
C ALA A 274 18.77 12.44 3.12
N LEU A 275 19.40 11.26 3.13
CA LEU A 275 19.06 10.23 4.11
C LEU A 275 19.61 10.59 5.49
N HIS A 276 18.73 10.61 6.50
CA HIS A 276 19.13 10.83 7.89
C HIS A 276 19.82 9.61 8.52
N ALA A 277 19.46 8.40 8.05
CA ALA A 277 20.00 7.11 8.48
C ALA A 277 19.60 6.02 7.48
N SER A 278 20.23 4.84 7.56
CA SER A 278 19.81 3.68 6.77
C SER A 278 18.34 3.28 7.07
N PRO A 279 17.57 2.82 6.07
CA PRO A 279 16.17 2.43 6.26
C PRO A 279 16.00 1.28 7.25
N ILE A 280 15.11 1.46 8.23
CA ILE A 280 14.78 0.44 9.24
C ILE A 280 13.27 0.30 9.35
N MET A 281 12.77 -0.92 9.17
CA MET A 281 11.39 -1.24 9.54
C MET A 281 11.31 -1.56 11.03
N ARG A 282 10.64 -0.70 11.81
CA ARG A 282 10.38 -0.97 13.23
C ARG A 282 9.32 -2.08 13.36
N ARG A 283 9.47 -2.92 14.39
CA ARG A 283 8.59 -4.08 14.63
C ARG A 283 7.19 -3.68 15.06
#